data_AF-A0A3D4UBK1-F1
#
_entry.id   AF-A0A3D4UBK1-F1
#
_cell.length_a   1.000
_cell.length_b   1.000
_cell.length_c   1.000
_cell.angle_alpha   90.00
_cell.angle_beta   90.00
_cell.angle_gamma   90.00
#
_symmetry.space_group_name_H-M   'P 1'
#
loop_
_entity.id
_entity.type
_entity.pdbx_description
1 polymer ?
#
loop_
_entity_poly.entity_id
_entity_poly.type
_entity_poly.pdbx_seq_one_letter_code
_entity_poly.pdbx_strand_id
1 'polypeptide(L)'
;MALTATEVAKIAHLARLALTTEEEGQVTARLNDILGLVDHLQAADTAGIEPMAHPLDAIQPLREDTVTETDHREQYQAIAPATEAGCYLVPKVIE
;
A
#
# COMPACT_ATOMS: atom_id res chain seq x y z
N MET A 1 -10.22 8.44 18.42
CA MET A 1 -9.07 9.36 18.69
C MET A 1 -8.88 10.28 17.49
N ALA A 2 -8.42 11.53 17.66
CA ALA A 2 -8.22 12.45 16.52
C ALA A 2 -6.74 12.52 16.10
N LEU A 3 -6.49 12.37 14.80
CA LEU A 3 -5.20 12.58 14.15
C LEU A 3 -4.90 14.08 14.00
N THR A 4 -3.62 14.41 14.19
CA THR A 4 -3.03 15.72 13.92
C THR A 4 -2.51 15.79 12.48
N ALA A 5 -2.35 17.00 11.94
CA ALA A 5 -1.79 17.22 10.61
C ALA A 5 -0.38 16.60 10.47
N THR A 6 0.46 16.71 11.50
CA THR A 6 1.80 16.10 11.51
C THR A 6 1.76 14.57 11.39
N GLU A 7 0.78 13.92 12.01
CA GLU A 7 0.60 12.46 11.87
C GLU A 7 0.14 12.10 10.45
N VAL A 8 -0.74 12.89 9.86
CA VAL A 8 -1.18 12.72 8.46
C VAL A 8 0.00 12.90 7.50
N ALA A 9 0.85 13.90 7.70
CA ALA A 9 2.06 14.09 6.90
C ALA A 9 3.02 12.90 7.01
N LYS A 10 3.17 12.31 8.22
CA LYS A 10 3.96 11.10 8.43
C LYS A 10 3.38 9.90 7.68
N ILE A 11 2.06 9.72 7.72
CA ILE A 11 1.37 8.65 6.98
C ILE A 11 1.54 8.85 5.47
N ALA A 12 1.40 10.07 4.97
CA ALA A 12 1.61 10.41 3.56
C ALA A 12 3.04 10.06 3.11
N HIS A 13 4.05 10.35 3.94
CA HIS A 13 5.44 9.96 3.67
C HIS A 13 5.64 8.44 3.57
N LEU A 14 5.01 7.68 4.47
CA LEU A 14 5.05 6.21 4.45
C LEU A 14 4.39 5.64 3.20
N ALA A 15 3.29 6.27 2.74
CA ALA A 15 2.56 5.89 1.54
C ALA A 15 3.18 6.45 0.24
N ARG A 16 4.27 7.23 0.31
CA ARG A 16 4.89 7.94 -0.82
C ARG A 16 3.92 8.89 -1.56
N LEU A 17 3.04 9.55 -0.81
CA LEU A 17 2.12 10.57 -1.29
C LEU A 17 2.65 11.96 -0.95
N ALA A 18 2.72 12.84 -1.95
CA ALA A 18 2.96 14.26 -1.74
C ALA A 18 1.62 14.97 -1.55
N LEU A 19 1.48 15.72 -0.46
CA LEU A 19 0.29 16.53 -0.17
C LEU A 19 0.67 18.01 -0.15
N THR A 20 -0.17 18.84 -0.73
CA THR A 20 -0.10 20.28 -0.53
C THR A 20 -0.66 20.68 0.84
N THR A 21 -0.33 21.88 1.31
CA THR A 21 -0.82 22.39 2.61
C THR A 21 -2.35 22.51 2.66
N GLU A 22 -2.99 22.79 1.51
CA GLU A 22 -4.45 22.82 1.41
C GLU A 22 -5.05 21.42 1.54
N GLU A 23 -4.46 20.43 0.86
CA GLU A 23 -4.90 19.04 0.91
C GLU A 23 -4.69 18.43 2.30
N GLU A 24 -3.61 18.80 3.01
CA GLU A 24 -3.30 18.27 4.34
C GLU A 24 -4.45 18.53 5.34
N GLY A 25 -5.01 19.74 5.34
CA GLY A 25 -6.16 20.07 6.18
C GLY A 25 -7.43 19.27 5.81
N GLN A 26 -7.71 19.16 4.52
CA GLN A 26 -8.89 18.42 4.02
C GLN A 26 -8.78 16.92 4.29
N VAL A 27 -7.61 16.34 4.04
CA VAL A 27 -7.32 14.92 4.28
C VAL A 27 -7.36 14.60 5.77
N THR A 28 -6.82 15.48 6.61
CA THR A 28 -6.90 15.31 8.08
C THR A 28 -8.34 15.24 8.57
N ALA A 29 -9.20 16.16 8.10
CA ALA A 29 -10.62 16.14 8.46
C ALA A 29 -11.30 14.83 8.00
N ARG A 30 -11.12 14.44 6.73
CA ARG A 30 -11.71 13.21 6.19
C ARG A 30 -11.23 11.94 6.89
N LEU A 31 -9.94 11.87 7.24
CA LEU A 31 -9.39 10.72 7.98
C LEU A 31 -9.97 10.63 9.39
N ASN A 32 -10.16 11.76 10.07
CA ASN A 32 -10.81 11.79 11.39
C ASN A 32 -12.27 11.33 11.33
N ASP A 33 -13.01 11.71 10.28
CA ASP A 33 -14.39 11.23 10.08
C ASP A 33 -14.43 9.70 9.88
N ILE A 34 -13.51 9.17 9.07
CA ILE A 34 -13.39 7.71 8.83
C ILE A 34 -13.03 6.98 10.12
N LEU A 35 -12.06 7.48 10.89
CA LEU A 35 -11.68 6.88 12.17
C LEU A 35 -12.84 6.94 13.18
N GLY A 36 -13.62 8.01 13.19
CA GLY A 36 -14.84 8.10 14.00
C GLY A 36 -15.85 7.00 13.66
N LEU A 37 -16.01 6.69 12.36
CA LEU A 37 -16.86 5.57 11.93
C LEU A 37 -16.29 4.21 12.37
N VAL A 38 -14.97 4.02 12.27
CA VAL A 38 -14.28 2.78 12.67
C VAL A 38 -14.34 2.57 14.19
N ASP A 39 -14.32 3.65 14.98
CA ASP A 39 -14.44 3.59 16.44
C ASP A 39 -15.75 2.90 16.88
N HIS A 40 -16.81 2.89 16.04
CA HIS A 40 -18.04 2.14 16.34
C HIS A 40 -17.82 0.62 16.45
N LEU A 41 -16.80 0.07 15.78
CA LEU A 41 -16.47 -1.35 15.83
C LEU A 41 -15.93 -1.77 17.22
N GLN A 42 -15.43 -0.84 18.03
CA GLN A 42 -14.95 -1.12 19.39
C GLN A 42 -16.08 -1.54 20.34
N ALA A 43 -17.34 -1.31 19.98
CA ALA A 43 -18.49 -1.76 20.76
C ALA A 43 -18.69 -3.29 20.71
N ALA A 44 -18.10 -3.97 19.72
CA ALA A 44 -18.18 -5.42 19.62
C ALA A 44 -17.14 -6.09 20.54
N ASP A 45 -17.59 -6.99 21.41
CA ASP A 45 -16.69 -7.84 22.21
C ASP A 45 -16.03 -8.89 21.31
N THR A 46 -14.71 -8.84 21.23
CA THR A 46 -13.88 -9.76 20.44
C THR A 46 -12.95 -10.61 21.32
N ALA A 47 -13.18 -10.64 22.63
CA ALA A 47 -12.39 -11.43 23.56
C ALA A 47 -12.46 -12.93 23.21
N GLY A 48 -11.30 -13.52 22.91
CA GLY A 48 -11.20 -14.94 22.56
C GLY A 48 -11.63 -15.29 21.12
N ILE A 49 -11.91 -14.31 20.27
CA ILE A 49 -12.19 -14.53 18.85
C ILE A 49 -10.89 -14.50 18.05
N GLU A 50 -10.62 -15.56 17.29
CA GLU A 50 -9.47 -15.60 16.37
C GLU A 50 -9.70 -14.69 15.15
N PRO A 51 -8.72 -13.86 14.76
CA PRO A 51 -8.83 -13.03 13.56
C PRO A 51 -8.96 -13.85 12.28
N MET A 52 -9.89 -13.46 11.40
CA MET A 52 -10.07 -14.10 10.10
C MET A 52 -9.20 -13.42 9.02
N ALA A 53 -8.09 -14.06 8.63
CA ALA A 53 -7.21 -13.55 7.57
C ALA A 53 -7.68 -13.92 6.15
N HIS A 54 -8.23 -15.13 5.98
CA HIS A 54 -8.78 -15.62 4.74
C HIS A 54 -10.19 -16.18 4.99
N PRO A 55 -11.16 -15.94 4.09
CA PRO A 55 -12.52 -16.46 4.25
C PRO A 55 -12.64 -17.97 3.96
N LEU A 56 -11.61 -18.57 3.37
CA LEU A 56 -11.54 -19.99 3.04
C LEU A 56 -10.36 -20.61 3.78
N ASP A 57 -10.52 -21.88 4.18
CA ASP A 57 -9.46 -22.70 4.78
C ASP A 57 -8.47 -23.15 3.71
N ALA A 58 -7.69 -22.20 3.18
CA ALA A 58 -6.68 -22.45 2.17
C ALA A 58 -5.45 -23.08 2.82
N ILE A 59 -5.06 -24.26 2.33
CA ILE A 59 -3.74 -24.84 2.58
C ILE A 59 -2.70 -24.18 1.66
N GLN A 60 -1.43 -24.20 2.05
CA GLN A 60 -0.35 -23.67 1.21
C GLN A 60 -0.22 -24.52 -0.07
N PRO A 61 -0.50 -23.97 -1.27
CA PRO A 61 -0.21 -24.68 -2.51
C PRO A 61 1.30 -24.66 -2.76
N LEU A 62 1.86 -25.82 -3.09
CA LEU A 62 3.24 -25.91 -3.54
C LEU A 62 3.30 -25.71 -5.06
N ARG A 63 4.28 -24.94 -5.51
CA ARG A 63 4.64 -24.81 -6.93
C ARG A 63 5.81 -25.74 -7.23
N GLU A 64 5.77 -26.44 -8.36
CA GLU A 64 6.89 -27.26 -8.82
C GLU A 64 8.14 -26.42 -9.09
N ASP A 65 9.31 -26.98 -8.79
CA ASP A 65 10.61 -26.35 -9.04
C ASP A 65 11.07 -26.59 -10.48
N THR A 66 10.34 -25.97 -11.42
CA THR A 66 10.60 -26.06 -12.85
C THR A 66 10.74 -24.67 -13.45
N VAL A 67 11.69 -24.49 -14.37
CA VAL A 67 11.86 -23.24 -15.13
C VAL A 67 10.69 -23.09 -16.10
N THR A 68 10.02 -21.94 -16.08
CA THR A 68 8.87 -21.63 -16.96
C THR A 68 9.08 -20.40 -17.83
N GLU A 69 10.13 -19.65 -17.57
CA GLU A 69 10.34 -18.30 -18.08
C GLU A 69 11.00 -18.29 -19.47
N THR A 70 10.48 -17.43 -20.35
CA THR A 70 11.10 -17.07 -21.63
C THR A 70 11.43 -15.58 -21.66
N ASP A 71 12.29 -15.14 -22.59
CA ASP A 71 12.62 -13.71 -22.72
C ASP A 71 11.43 -12.94 -23.29
N HIS A 72 10.92 -11.98 -22.51
CA HIS A 72 9.80 -11.10 -22.86
C HIS A 72 10.19 -9.63 -22.76
N ARG A 73 11.49 -9.31 -22.84
CA ARG A 73 12.03 -7.96 -22.64
C ARG A 73 11.29 -6.88 -23.42
N GLU A 74 11.10 -7.10 -24.73
CA GLU A 74 10.44 -6.11 -25.61
C GLU A 74 9.00 -5.83 -25.15
N GLN A 75 8.25 -6.88 -24.80
CA GLN A 75 6.88 -6.76 -24.32
C GLN A 75 6.79 -6.00 -23.00
N TYR A 76 7.69 -6.28 -22.05
CA TYR A 76 7.68 -5.62 -20.75
C TYR A 76 8.16 -4.17 -20.79
N GLN A 77 9.03 -3.84 -21.74
CA GLN A 77 9.57 -2.50 -21.90
C GLN A 77 8.66 -1.58 -22.71
N ALA A 78 7.68 -2.14 -23.44
CA ALA A 78 6.74 -1.36 -24.26
C ALA A 78 5.90 -0.34 -23.46
N ILE A 79 5.61 -0.62 -22.18
CA ILE A 79 4.82 0.27 -21.30
C ILE A 79 5.70 1.08 -20.33
N ALA A 80 7.01 0.94 -20.42
CA ALA A 80 7.94 1.53 -19.48
C ALA A 80 8.16 3.02 -19.78
N PRO A 81 8.14 3.91 -18.78
CA PRO A 81 8.37 5.34 -19.00
C PRO A 81 9.74 5.66 -19.61
N ALA A 82 10.78 4.91 -19.21
CA ALA A 82 12.14 5.08 -19.71
C ALA A 82 12.93 3.77 -19.60
N THR A 83 13.60 3.38 -20.69
CA THR A 83 14.46 2.20 -20.76
C THR A 83 15.71 2.49 -21.56
N GLU A 84 16.82 1.84 -21.21
CA GLU A 84 18.09 1.94 -21.93
C GLU A 84 18.89 0.65 -21.76
N ALA A 85 19.47 0.15 -22.85
CA ALA A 85 20.29 -1.09 -22.87
C ALA A 85 19.64 -2.31 -22.18
N GLY A 86 18.30 -2.38 -22.18
CA GLY A 86 17.54 -3.45 -21.53
C GLY A 86 17.26 -3.24 -20.04
N CYS A 87 17.55 -2.06 -19.49
CA CYS A 87 17.30 -1.69 -18.09
C CYS A 87 16.17 -0.64 -17.98
N TYR A 88 15.49 -0.61 -16.84
CA TYR A 88 14.55 0.45 -16.48
C TYR A 88 15.30 1.62 -15.84
N LEU A 89 15.14 2.81 -16.41
CA LEU A 89 15.82 4.00 -15.89
C LEU A 89 15.05 4.57 -14.70
N VAL A 90 15.75 4.77 -13.59
CA VAL A 90 15.24 5.42 -12.38
C VAL A 90 16.23 6.49 -11.92
N PRO A 91 15.76 7.56 -11.25
CA PRO A 91 16.66 8.52 -10.62
C PRO A 91 17.62 7.80 -9.66
N LYS A 92 18.91 8.14 -9.75
CA LYS A 92 19.91 7.59 -8.83
C LYS A 92 19.54 8.02 -7.41
N VAL A 93 19.57 7.06 -6.48
CA VAL A 93 19.50 7.39 -5.04
C VAL A 93 20.80 8.11 -4.69
N ILE A 94 20.68 9.41 -4.40
CA ILE A 94 21.76 10.28 -3.95
C ILE A 94 21.35 10.76 -2.55
N GLU A 95 22.25 10.63 -1.58
CA GLU A 95 22.10 11.20 -0.22
C GLU A 95 22.37 12.70 -0.22
#